data_AF-R4MJD0-F1
#
_entry.id   AF-R4MJD0-F1
#
_cell.length_a   1.000
_cell.length_b   1.000
_cell.length_c   1.000
_cell.angle_alpha   90.00
_cell.angle_beta   90.00
_cell.angle_gamma   90.00
#
_symmetry.space_group_name_H-M   'P 1'
#
loop_
_entity.id
_entity.type
_entity.pdbx_description
1 polymer ?
#
loop_
_entity_poly.entity_id
_entity_poly.type
_entity_poly.pdbx_seq_one_letter_code
_entity_poly.pdbx_strand_id
1 'polypeptide(L)'
;MWIGWLEFDVLLGDVRSLKQKRSVTRPLVAELQRKFSVSAAETGSHDLYRRAGIGVAVVSGDRSHAVDVLDKATIVVPHIRSSSCCPCAGACTALTTKWTGSQLCLPLPVASLALTT
;
A
#
# COMPACT_ATOMS: atom_id res chain seq x y z
N MET A 1 -16.38 -7.47 8.44
CA MET A 1 -15.77 -7.12 7.15
C MET A 1 -14.65 -6.14 7.42
N TRP A 2 -13.43 -6.54 7.07
CA TRP A 2 -12.19 -5.82 7.32
C TRP A 2 -11.53 -5.49 5.98
N ILE A 3 -11.01 -4.28 5.86
CA ILE A 3 -10.24 -3.83 4.71
C ILE A 3 -8.87 -3.44 5.25
N GLY A 4 -7.82 -3.99 4.66
CA GLY A 4 -6.45 -3.64 5.00
C GLY A 4 -5.67 -3.29 3.74
N TRP A 5 -4.74 -2.36 3.86
CA TRP A 5 -3.86 -1.98 2.77
C TRP A 5 -2.49 -1.56 3.28
N LEU A 6 -1.49 -1.71 2.42
CA LEU A 6 -0.10 -1.31 2.62
C LEU A 6 0.38 -0.56 1.39
N GLU A 7 1.21 0.44 1.60
CA GLU A 7 1.99 1.06 0.53
C GLU A 7 3.48 0.86 0.81
N PHE A 8 4.20 0.43 -0.23
CA PHE A 8 5.64 0.22 -0.21
C PHE A 8 6.33 1.26 -1.08
N ASP A 9 7.32 1.94 -0.52
CA ASP A 9 8.29 2.71 -1.31
C ASP A 9 9.52 1.85 -1.58
N VAL A 10 9.70 1.45 -2.84
CA VAL A 10 10.76 0.53 -3.28
C VAL A 10 11.84 1.30 -4.04
N LEU A 11 13.07 1.19 -3.57
CA LEU A 11 14.24 1.70 -4.29
C LEU A 11 14.75 0.61 -5.25
N LEU A 12 14.66 0.90 -6.55
CA LEU A 12 15.19 0.03 -7.59
C LEU A 12 16.68 0.36 -7.79
N GLY A 13 17.50 -0.69 -7.91
CA GLY A 13 18.95 -0.61 -8.08
C GLY A 13 19.38 -0.04 -9.44
N ASP A 14 20.16 -0.80 -10.21
CA ASP A 14 20.66 -0.38 -11.53
C ASP A 14 19.56 -0.45 -12.60
N VAL A 15 18.60 0.47 -12.50
CA VAL A 15 17.58 0.72 -13.52
C VAL A 15 17.92 2.03 -14.23
N ARG A 16 17.94 2.02 -15.56
CA ARG A 16 18.30 3.20 -16.37
C ARG A 16 17.23 3.64 -17.36
N SER A 17 16.07 3.01 -17.33
CA SER A 17 14.93 3.39 -18.18
C SER A 17 13.59 3.05 -17.54
N LEU A 18 12.53 3.77 -17.94
CA LEU A 18 11.16 3.48 -17.53
C LEU A 18 10.67 2.12 -18.02
N LYS A 19 11.15 1.66 -19.18
CA LYS A 19 10.84 0.32 -19.70
C LYS A 19 11.41 -0.76 -18.78
N GLN A 20 12.66 -0.59 -18.36
CA GLN A 20 13.32 -1.53 -17.45
C GLN A 20 12.66 -1.53 -16.07
N LYS A 21 12.26 -0.37 -15.53
CA LYS A 21 11.43 -0.30 -14.31
C LYS A 21 10.16 -1.16 -14.45
N ARG A 22 9.39 -0.98 -15.52
CA ARG A 22 8.16 -1.77 -15.76
C ARG A 22 8.42 -3.27 -15.87
N SER A 23 9.59 -3.68 -16.36
CA SER A 23 9.96 -5.09 -16.43
C SER A 23 10.23 -5.72 -15.06
N VAL A 24 10.56 -4.92 -14.04
CA VAL A 24 10.77 -5.37 -12.65
C VAL A 24 9.50 -5.24 -11.83
N THR A 25 8.75 -4.13 -11.97
CA THR A 25 7.54 -3.90 -11.17
C THR A 25 6.40 -4.86 -11.55
N ARG A 26 6.20 -5.12 -12.85
CA ARG A 26 5.12 -6.02 -13.32
C ARG A 26 5.19 -7.44 -12.75
N PRO A 27 6.32 -8.16 -12.79
CA PRO A 27 6.39 -9.50 -12.22
C PRO A 27 6.23 -9.48 -10.70
N LEU A 28 6.72 -8.45 -10.01
CA LEU A 28 6.55 -8.30 -8.56
C LEU A 28 5.07 -8.14 -8.19
N VAL A 29 4.34 -7.25 -8.88
CA VAL A 29 2.89 -7.09 -8.68
C VAL A 29 2.14 -8.39 -8.99
N ALA A 30 2.50 -9.07 -10.09
CA ALA A 30 1.87 -10.34 -10.46
C ALA A 30 2.15 -11.46 -9.43
N GLU A 31 3.34 -11.48 -8.85
CA GLU A 31 3.70 -12.43 -7.80
C GLU A 31 2.89 -12.19 -6.53
N LEU A 32 2.73 -10.94 -6.09
CA LEU A 32 1.91 -10.58 -4.94
C LEU A 32 0.45 -11.02 -5.12
N GLN A 33 -0.14 -10.71 -6.28
CA GLN A 33 -1.51 -11.10 -6.60
C GLN A 33 -1.68 -12.63 -6.62
N ARG A 34 -0.72 -13.37 -7.20
CA ARG A 34 -0.77 -14.84 -7.33
C ARG A 34 -0.54 -15.58 -6.01
N LYS A 35 0.37 -15.10 -5.15
CA LYS A 35 0.73 -15.78 -3.90
C LYS A 35 -0.24 -15.52 -2.76
N PHE A 36 -0.83 -14.31 -2.69
CA PHE A 36 -1.56 -13.86 -1.50
C PHE A 36 -3.04 -13.52 -1.77
N SER A 37 -3.52 -13.68 -3.00
CA SER A 37 -4.91 -13.34 -3.38
C SER A 37 -5.29 -11.89 -3.02
N VAL A 38 -4.30 -10.99 -3.06
CA VAL A 38 -4.46 -9.56 -2.78
C VAL A 38 -4.59 -8.75 -4.07
N SER A 39 -5.17 -7.56 -3.97
CA SER A 39 -5.07 -6.57 -5.05
C SER A 39 -3.76 -5.82 -4.88
N ALA A 40 -2.89 -5.85 -5.89
CA ALA A 40 -1.61 -5.12 -5.87
C ALA A 40 -1.44 -4.30 -7.15
N ALA A 41 -0.81 -3.13 -7.05
CA ALA A 41 -0.53 -2.26 -8.20
C ALA A 41 0.66 -1.33 -7.93
N GLU A 42 1.30 -0.85 -9.00
CA GLU A 42 2.18 0.32 -8.89
C GLU A 42 1.30 1.56 -8.72
N THR A 43 1.41 2.28 -7.61
CA THR A 43 0.55 3.41 -7.23
C THR A 43 1.24 4.77 -7.30
N GLY A 44 2.57 4.81 -7.43
CA GLY A 44 3.30 6.08 -7.40
C GLY A 44 4.72 6.04 -7.96
N SER A 45 5.32 7.23 -8.05
CA SER A 45 6.67 7.44 -8.59
C SER A 45 6.86 6.98 -10.05
N HIS A 46 5.81 6.99 -10.88
CA HIS A 46 5.86 6.47 -12.26
C HIS A 46 6.93 7.12 -13.15
N ASP A 47 7.23 8.41 -12.93
CA ASP A 47 8.23 9.17 -13.68
C ASP A 47 9.67 8.93 -13.21
N LEU A 48 9.84 8.32 -12.02
CA LEU A 48 11.13 7.97 -11.47
C LEU A 48 11.48 6.52 -11.85
N TYR A 49 12.62 6.33 -12.51
CA TYR A 49 13.06 5.00 -12.93
C TYR A 49 13.70 4.19 -11.79
N ARG A 50 14.23 4.84 -10.74
CA ARG A 50 14.85 4.18 -9.55
C ARG A 50 13.92 4.06 -8.34
N ARG A 51 12.66 4.48 -8.46
CA ARG A 51 11.72 4.48 -7.35
C ARG A 51 10.37 3.96 -7.82
N ALA A 52 9.74 3.09 -7.05
CA ALA A 52 8.42 2.57 -7.34
C ALA A 52 7.57 2.60 -6.07
N GLY A 53 6.39 3.21 -6.14
CA GLY A 53 5.36 3.05 -5.12
C GLY A 53 4.52 1.82 -5.48
N ILE A 54 4.40 0.86 -4.56
CA ILE A 54 3.57 -0.34 -4.75
C ILE A 54 2.51 -0.38 -3.66
N GLY A 55 1.24 -0.34 -4.05
CA GLY A 55 0.10 -0.50 -3.15
C GLY A 55 -0.40 -1.93 -3.15
N VAL A 56 -0.79 -2.44 -1.98
CA VAL A 56 -1.41 -3.75 -1.78
C VAL A 56 -2.65 -3.58 -0.90
N ALA A 57 -3.76 -4.21 -1.25
CA ALA A 57 -5.00 -4.18 -0.50
C ALA A 57 -5.67 -5.56 -0.43
N VAL A 58 -6.33 -5.84 0.69
CA VAL A 58 -7.06 -7.08 0.96
C VAL A 58 -8.37 -6.78 1.67
N VAL A 59 -9.41 -7.56 1.37
CA VAL A 59 -10.69 -7.55 2.06
C VAL A 59 -10.92 -8.92 2.67
N SER A 60 -11.29 -8.97 3.95
CA SER A 60 -11.46 -10.22 4.70
C SER A 60 -12.68 -10.17 5.63
N GLY A 61 -13.26 -11.34 5.90
CA GLY A 61 -14.27 -11.49 6.96
C GLY A 61 -13.65 -11.41 8.36
N ASP A 62 -12.41 -11.86 8.50
CA ASP A 62 -11.64 -11.93 9.75
C ASP A 62 -10.47 -10.95 9.78
N ARG A 63 -10.22 -10.35 10.96
CA ARG A 63 -9.17 -9.35 11.15
C ARG A 63 -7.78 -9.97 11.13
N SER A 64 -7.60 -11.08 11.85
CA SER A 64 -6.31 -11.76 11.97
C SER A 64 -5.84 -12.23 10.61
N HIS A 65 -6.75 -12.78 9.80
CA HIS A 65 -6.45 -13.14 8.42
C HIS A 65 -5.98 -11.96 7.57
N ALA A 66 -6.62 -10.78 7.68
CA ALA A 66 -6.20 -9.60 6.94
C ALA A 66 -4.78 -9.15 7.34
N VAL A 67 -4.47 -9.17 8.63
CA VAL A 67 -3.14 -8.82 9.16
C VAL A 67 -2.10 -9.83 8.68
N ASP A 68 -2.36 -11.13 8.85
CA ASP A 68 -1.44 -12.20 8.45
C ASP A 68 -1.08 -12.15 6.96
N VAL A 69 -2.07 -11.83 6.10
CA VAL A 69 -1.85 -11.70 4.65
C VAL A 69 -0.96 -10.49 4.33
N LEU A 70 -1.22 -9.35 4.98
CA LEU A 70 -0.43 -8.13 4.77
C LEU A 70 1.00 -8.26 5.32
N ASP A 71 1.18 -8.93 6.45
CA ASP A 71 2.51 -9.21 7.02
C ASP A 71 3.32 -10.12 6.10
N LYS A 72 2.70 -11.16 5.53
CA LYS A 72 3.36 -12.02 4.54
C LYS A 72 3.72 -11.29 3.26
N ALA A 73 2.88 -10.35 2.80
CA ALA A 73 3.16 -9.55 1.62
C ALA A 73 4.42 -8.67 1.79
N THR A 74 4.69 -8.20 3.01
CA THR A 74 5.88 -7.40 3.34
C THR A 74 7.19 -8.16 3.12
N ILE A 75 7.20 -9.49 3.32
CA ILE A 75 8.41 -10.33 3.15
C ILE A 75 8.84 -10.43 1.69
N VAL A 76 7.89 -10.33 0.75
CA VAL A 76 8.15 -10.52 -0.68
C VAL A 76 8.70 -9.25 -1.34
N VAL A 77 8.44 -8.07 -0.76
CA VAL A 77 8.89 -6.80 -1.35
C VAL A 77 10.35 -6.50 -0.94
N PRO A 78 11.31 -6.46 -1.88
CA PRO A 78 12.70 -6.16 -1.57
C PRO A 78 12.91 -4.66 -1.35
N HIS A 79 13.88 -4.30 -0.50
CA HIS A 79 14.35 -2.92 -0.29
C HIS A 79 13.25 -1.89 0.04
N ILE A 80 12.41 -2.22 1.01
CA ILE A 80 11.38 -1.32 1.55
C ILE A 80 12.08 -0.13 2.22
N ARG A 81 11.90 1.07 1.66
CA ARG A 81 12.42 2.32 2.23
C ARG A 81 11.48 2.89 3.29
N SER A 82 10.19 2.70 3.09
CA SER A 82 9.15 3.00 4.07
C SER A 82 7.89 2.21 3.71
N SER A 83 7.23 1.65 4.71
CA SER A 83 5.86 1.17 4.59
C SER A 83 4.94 2.08 5.39
N SER A 84 4.04 2.80 4.69
CA SER A 84 2.90 3.42 5.35
C SER A 84 1.85 2.33 5.51
N CYS A 85 1.95 1.59 6.62
CA CYS A 85 0.83 0.82 7.11
C CYS A 85 -0.18 1.82 7.66
N CYS A 86 -1.41 1.86 7.16
CA CYS A 86 -2.44 2.59 7.87
C CYS A 86 -2.70 1.81 9.17
N PRO A 87 -2.31 2.32 10.35
CA PRO A 87 -2.32 1.53 11.55
C PRO A 87 -3.77 1.47 12.07
N CYS A 88 -4.54 0.47 11.64
CA CYS A 88 -5.74 0.07 12.35
C CYS A 88 -5.42 -0.75 13.62
N ALA A 89 -4.15 -0.83 14.04
CA ALA A 89 -3.73 -1.43 15.31
C ALA A 89 -4.01 -0.56 16.56
N GLY A 90 -4.72 0.58 16.46
CA GLY A 90 -5.07 1.37 17.66
C GLY A 90 -6.28 2.30 17.64
N ALA A 91 -6.85 2.67 16.48
CA ALA A 91 -7.90 3.72 16.44
C ALA A 91 -9.09 3.44 15.48
N CYS A 92 -9.40 2.19 15.16
CA CYS A 92 -10.58 1.82 14.35
C CYS A 92 -11.50 0.84 15.11
N THR A 93 -12.03 1.26 16.27
CA THR A 93 -13.11 0.56 16.98
C THR A 93 -14.37 1.41 17.11
N ALA A 94 -14.64 2.28 16.13
CA ALA A 94 -15.92 2.95 16.01
C ALA A 94 -16.17 3.31 14.55
N LEU A 95 -16.78 2.37 13.81
CA LEU A 95 -17.76 2.58 12.73
C LEU A 95 -17.78 1.32 11.86
N THR A 96 -18.49 0.30 12.34
CA THR A 96 -19.24 -0.59 11.46
C THR A 96 -20.26 0.25 10.69
N THR A 97 -19.85 0.90 9.61
CA THR A 97 -20.80 1.45 8.64
C THR A 97 -20.41 0.96 7.26
N LYS A 98 -21.12 -0.11 6.89
CA LYS A 98 -21.70 -0.36 5.57
C LYS A 98 -21.10 0.51 4.46
N TRP A 99 -20.39 -0.16 3.55
CA TRP A 99 -19.86 0.37 2.30
C TRP A 99 -21.04 0.76 1.38
N THR A 100 -21.64 1.93 1.62
CA THR A 100 -22.49 2.61 0.65
C THR A 100 -21.62 3.60 -0.10
N GLY A 101 -21.37 3.30 -1.37
CA GLY A 101 -20.99 4.21 -2.46
C GLY A 101 -20.11 5.42 -2.13
N SER A 102 -18.98 5.51 -2.85
CA SER A 102 -18.24 6.74 -3.11
C SER A 102 -17.72 7.51 -1.90
N GLN A 103 -16.54 7.14 -1.39
CA GLN A 103 -15.59 8.15 -0.92
C GLN A 103 -14.16 7.61 -0.95
N LEU A 104 -13.37 8.24 -1.82
CA LEU A 104 -11.92 8.15 -1.90
C LEU A 104 -11.31 8.42 -0.53
N CYS A 105 -10.29 7.64 -0.16
CA CYS A 105 -9.21 8.13 0.70
C CYS A 105 -8.60 9.37 0.03
N LEU A 106 -9.07 10.56 0.40
CA LEU A 106 -8.28 11.76 0.17
C LEU A 106 -7.14 11.75 1.20
N PRO A 107 -5.89 11.99 0.78
CA PRO A 107 -4.82 12.30 1.73
C PRO A 107 -5.23 13.57 2.47
N LEU A 108 -4.99 13.62 3.78
CA LEU A 108 -5.05 14.87 4.54
C LEU A 108 -4.16 15.92 3.85
N PRO A 109 -4.64 17.17 3.77
CA PRO A 109 -3.77 18.27 4.12
C PRO A 109 -4.52 19.23 5.04
N VAL A 110 -4.02 19.44 6.26
CA VAL A 110 -3.79 20.75 6.92
C VAL A 110 -3.54 20.56 8.41
N ALA A 111 -2.32 20.14 8.74
CA ALA A 111 -1.67 20.62 9.95
C ALA A 111 -0.73 21.76 9.52
N SER A 112 -1.23 22.99 9.51
CA SER A 112 -0.40 24.20 9.67
C SER A 112 -1.30 25.41 9.92
N LEU A 113 -0.88 26.26 10.87
CA LEU A 113 -1.49 27.51 11.37
C LEU A 113 -2.56 27.26 12.47
N ALA A 114 -2.41 27.65 13.73
CA ALA A 114 -1.54 28.66 14.31
C ALA A 114 -1.23 28.36 15.80
N LEU A 115 0.07 28.33 16.14
CA LEU A 115 0.54 28.99 17.36
C LEU A 115 0.44 30.50 17.09
N THR A 116 -0.59 31.20 17.58
CA THR A 116 -0.51 32.54 18.20
C THR A 116 -1.93 32.98 18.59
N THR A 117 -2.28 32.90 19.87
CA THR A 117 -2.84 33.99 20.70
C THR A 117 -2.98 33.50 22.14
#